data_AF-A0A2D8XJY1-F1
#
_entry.id   AF-A0A2D8XJY1-F1
#
_cell.length_a   1.000
_cell.length_b   1.000
_cell.length_c   1.000
_cell.angle_alpha   90.00
_cell.angle_beta   90.00
_cell.angle_gamma   90.00
#
_symmetry.space_group_name_H-M   'P 1'
#
loop_
_entity.id
_entity.type
_entity.pdbx_description
1 polymer ?
#
loop_
_entity_poly.entity_id
_entity_poly.type
_entity_poly.pdbx_seq_one_letter_code
_entity_poly.pdbx_strand_id
1 'polypeptide(L)' 'MSGMRYTEEFKREAVAQVTDRGHSVKSVADRLGVCTKSIYDWVKRYGRQEPER' A
#
# COMPACT_ATOMS: atom_id res chain seq x y z
N MET A 1 -12.98 -18.93 -1.19
CA MET A 1 -11.89 -18.08 -1.70
C MET A 1 -10.88 -17.86 -0.60
N SER A 2 -9.79 -18.63 -0.58
CA SER A 2 -8.62 -18.30 0.26
C SER A 2 -7.93 -17.11 -0.40
N GLY A 3 -8.48 -15.91 -0.19
CA GLY A 3 -7.87 -14.68 -0.68
C GLY A 3 -6.45 -14.62 -0.17
N MET A 4 -5.48 -14.41 -1.05
CA MET A 4 -4.08 -14.22 -0.67
C MET A 4 -4.05 -13.17 0.44
N ARG A 5 -3.78 -13.61 1.67
CA ARG A 5 -3.72 -12.73 2.82
C ARG A 5 -2.32 -12.13 2.80
N TYR A 6 -2.15 -11.04 2.06
CA TYR A 6 -1.00 -10.16 2.26
C TYR A 6 -0.94 -9.81 3.74
N THR A 7 0.23 -9.99 4.36
CA THR A 7 0.44 -9.67 5.77
C THR A 7 0.23 -8.17 5.98
N GLU A 8 -0.16 -7.77 7.19
CA GLU A 8 -0.36 -6.35 7.49
C GLU A 8 0.96 -5.56 7.34
N GLU A 9 2.10 -6.19 7.62
CA GLU A 9 3.44 -5.64 7.36
C GLU A 9 3.65 -5.35 5.88
N PHE A 10 3.35 -6.30 4.99
CA PHE A 10 3.48 -6.12 3.55
C PHE A 10 2.63 -4.94 3.04
N LYS A 11 1.40 -4.82 3.52
CA LYS A 11 0.50 -3.72 3.15
C LYS A 11 1.04 -2.37 3.62
N ARG A 12 1.57 -2.31 4.85
CA ARG A 12 2.17 -1.09 5.41
C ARG A 12 3.42 -0.66 4.66
N GLU A 13 4.30 -1.60 4.30
CA GLU A 13 5.48 -1.30 3.49
C GLU A 13 5.10 -0.77 2.11
N ALA A 14 4.10 -1.37 1.47
CA ALA A 14 3.60 -0.91 0.18
C ALA A 14 3.02 0.52 0.26
N VAL A 15 2.31 0.84 1.35
CA VAL A 15 1.80 2.20 1.60
C VAL A 15 2.94 3.17 1.88
N ALA A 16 3.91 2.80 2.73
CA ALA A 16 5.07 3.65 3.03
C ALA A 16 5.89 3.98 1.77
N GLN A 17 6.02 3.04 0.83
CA GLN A 17 6.67 3.33 -0.46
C GLN A 17 5.95 4.42 -1.25
N VAL A 18 4.62 4.52 -1.15
CA VAL A 18 3.82 5.54 -1.82
C VAL A 18 3.83 6.86 -1.04
N THR A 19 3.68 6.82 0.27
CA THR A 19 3.52 8.02 1.11
C THR A 19 4.84 8.64 1.56
N ASP A 20 5.79 7.81 2.00
CA ASP A 20 7.06 8.25 2.59
C ASP A 20 8.14 8.44 1.51
N ARG A 21 8.22 7.50 0.56
CA ARG A 21 9.19 7.55 -0.55
C ARG A 21 8.68 8.27 -1.80
N GLY A 22 7.40 8.67 -1.81
CA GLY A 22 6.78 9.39 -2.93
C GLY A 22 6.70 8.59 -4.24
N HIS A 23 6.79 7.26 -4.21
CA HIS A 23 6.65 6.45 -5.42
C HIS A 23 5.20 6.43 -5.92
N SER A 24 5.02 6.36 -7.24
CA SER A 24 3.68 6.21 -7.80
C SER A 24 3.09 4.85 -7.47
N VAL A 25 1.79 4.82 -7.19
CA VAL A 25 1.03 3.58 -6.92
C VAL A 25 1.25 2.53 -8.01
N LYS A 26 1.33 2.96 -9.28
CA LYS A 26 1.60 2.08 -10.42
C LYS A 26 2.99 1.43 -10.34
N SER A 27 4.02 2.21 -10.02
CA SER A 27 5.38 1.68 -9.91
C SER A 27 5.51 0.71 -8.74
N VAL A 28 4.85 0.97 -7.61
CA VAL A 28 4.87 0.09 -6.43
C VAL A 28 4.12 -1.21 -6.73
N ALA A 29 2.96 -1.12 -7.38
CA ALA A 29 2.18 -2.28 -7.79
C ALA A 29 2.95 -3.21 -8.74
N ASP A 30 3.61 -2.64 -9.75
CA ASP A 30 4.40 -3.38 -10.73
C ASP A 30 5.60 -4.10 -10.07
N ARG A 31 6.34 -3.41 -9.20
CA ARG A 31 7.48 -3.99 -8.47
C ARG A 31 7.07 -5.09 -7.48
N LEU A 32 5.96 -4.91 -6.79
CA LEU A 32 5.47 -5.84 -5.77
C LEU A 32 4.61 -6.98 -6.36
N GLY A 33 4.31 -6.94 -7.67
CA GLY A 33 3.46 -7.93 -8.33
C GLY A 33 2.01 -7.92 -7.83
N VAL A 34 1.53 -6.77 -7.33
CA VAL A 34 0.17 -6.62 -6.81
C VAL A 34 -0.64 -5.70 -7.70
N CYS A 35 -1.97 -5.78 -7.60
CA CYS A 35 -2.82 -4.87 -8.36
C CYS A 35 -2.79 -3.46 -7.75
N THR A 36 -2.78 -2.44 -8.62
CA THR A 36 -2.84 -1.03 -8.23
C THR A 36 -4.04 -0.72 -7.33
N LYS A 37 -5.17 -1.38 -7.57
CA LYS A 37 -6.38 -1.26 -6.75
C LYS A 37 -6.13 -1.64 -5.29
N SER A 38 -5.40 -2.73 -5.02
CA SER A 38 -5.06 -3.12 -3.64
C SER A 38 -4.18 -2.09 -2.96
N ILE A 39 -3.22 -1.50 -3.67
CA ILE A 39 -2.41 -0.41 -3.12
C ILE A 39 -3.29 0.80 -2.76
N TYR A 40 -4.22 1.22 -3.63
CA TYR A 40 -5.16 2.30 -3.29
C TYR A 40 -6.02 1.99 -2.06
N ASP A 41 -6.53 0.75 -1.96
CA ASP A 41 -7.32 0.32 -0.81
C ASP A 41 -6.48 0.32 0.48
N TRP A 42 -5.20 -0.04 0.41
CA TRP A 42 -4.27 0.00 1.54
C TRP A 42 -3.86 1.42 1.89
N VAL A 43 -3.58 2.29 0.92
CA VAL A 43 -3.31 3.72 1.17
C VAL A 43 -4.52 4.36 1.86
N LYS A 44 -5.75 4.03 1.45
CA LYS A 44 -6.96 4.51 2.13
C LYS A 44 -7.08 3.98 3.57
N ARG A 45 -6.66 2.74 3.81
CA ARG A 45 -6.78 2.06 5.11
C ARG A 45 -5.66 2.40 6.10
N TYR A 46 -4.44 2.57 5.64
CA TYR A 46 -3.23 2.77 6.46
C TYR A 46 -2.56 4.13 6.24
N GLY A 47 -2.81 4.80 5.11
CA GLY A 47 -2.29 6.13 4.81
C GLY A 47 -2.98 7.24 5.60
N ARG A 48 -4.08 6.93 6.31
CA ARG A 48 -4.72 7.84 7.28
C ARG A 48 -4.12 7.77 8.70
N GLN A 49 -2.86 7.34 8.82
CA GLN A 49 -2.01 7.83 9.91
C GLN A 49 -1.53 9.24 9.53
N GLU A 50 -2.48 10.14 9.33
CA GLU A 50 -2.20 11.57 9.30
C GLU A 50 -1.77 11.90 10.75
N PRO A 51 -0.54 12.43 10.96
CA PRO A 51 -0.19 12.96 12.26
C PRO A 51 -1.19 14.06 12.57
N GLU A 52 -1.83 13.95 13.74
CA GLU A 52 -2.51 15.06 14.38
C GLU A 52 -1.61 16.30 14.27
N ARG A 53 -2.03 17.28 13.48
CA ARG A 53 -1.42 18.60 13.37
C ARG A 53 -2.51 19.65 13.42
#